data_AF-A0A3D1KYE1-F1
#
_entry.id   AF-A0A3D1KYE1-F1
#
_cell.length_a   1.000
_cell.length_b   1.000
_cell.length_c   1.000
_cell.angle_alpha   90.00
_cell.angle_beta   90.00
_cell.angle_gamma   90.00
#
_symmetry.space_group_name_H-M   'P 1'
#
loop_
_entity.id
_entity.type
_entity.pdbx_description
1 polymer ?
#
loop_
_entity_poly.entity_id
_entity_poly.type
_entity_poly.pdbx_seq_one_letter_code
_entity_poly.pdbx_strand_id
1 'polypeptide(L)'
;MESEGVRFVEKPGISEPVWKKIIVESNLPESLNPLKDLSRNLWWVWNTEAREVFQYIDSEIWEECNHNPIVLLQEVSYKRFVQLEKDEQFVSKMIRAKYLLDEYLADRKQLEGPQIAYFSMEYGLHDSLKIFSGGLGILAG
;
A
#
# COMPACT_ATOMS: atom_id res chain seq x y z
N MET A 1 67.49 36.53 -12.15
CA MET A 1 66.53 35.87 -13.04
C MET A 1 65.68 34.97 -12.18
N GLU A 2 64.60 35.54 -11.66
CA GLU A 2 63.60 34.83 -10.86
C GLU A 2 62.75 33.97 -11.80
N SER A 3 62.51 32.71 -11.44
CA SER A 3 61.45 31.91 -12.04
C SER A 3 60.45 31.60 -10.92
N GLU A 4 59.32 32.29 -10.98
CA GLU A 4 58.21 32.16 -10.04
C GLU A 4 57.63 30.75 -10.07
N GLY A 5 57.62 30.10 -8.90
CA GLY A 5 56.99 28.81 -8.71
C GLY A 5 55.47 28.95 -8.69
N VAL A 6 54.81 28.63 -9.79
CA VAL A 6 53.35 28.49 -9.82
C VAL A 6 52.96 27.22 -9.06
N ARG A 7 52.35 27.37 -7.89
CA ARG A 7 51.72 26.25 -7.16
C ARG A 7 50.35 25.97 -7.76
N PHE A 8 50.23 24.83 -8.44
CA PHE A 8 48.93 24.28 -8.84
C PHE A 8 48.23 23.71 -7.60
N VAL A 9 47.08 24.27 -7.25
CA VAL A 9 46.16 23.68 -6.26
C VAL A 9 45.20 22.79 -7.03
N GLU A 10 45.29 21.46 -6.83
CA GLU A 10 44.31 20.53 -7.37
C GLU A 10 42.93 20.84 -6.76
N LYS A 11 41.96 21.15 -7.63
CA LYS A 11 40.58 21.34 -7.19
C LYS A 11 40.06 19.99 -6.68
N PRO A 12 39.50 19.90 -5.47
CA PRO A 12 38.93 18.65 -4.99
C PRO A 12 37.85 18.20 -5.98
N GLY A 13 38.03 17.02 -6.56
CA GLY A 13 37.06 16.43 -7.48
C GLY A 13 35.73 16.31 -6.77
N ILE A 14 34.70 16.97 -7.30
CA ILE A 14 33.33 16.77 -6.83
C ILE A 14 33.00 15.32 -7.15
N SER A 15 32.95 14.46 -6.13
CA SER A 15 32.64 13.05 -6.31
C SER A 15 31.24 12.91 -6.93
N GLU A 16 31.11 12.04 -7.92
CA GLU A 16 29.84 11.79 -8.60
C GLU A 16 28.72 11.48 -7.57
N PRO A 17 27.51 12.04 -7.75
CA PRO A 17 26.42 11.82 -6.81
C PRO A 17 26.06 10.34 -6.74
N VAL A 18 26.21 9.75 -5.54
CA VAL A 18 25.76 8.39 -5.26
C VAL A 18 24.29 8.42 -4.86
N TRP A 19 23.41 8.13 -5.81
CA TRP A 19 21.98 8.03 -5.56
C TRP A 19 21.66 6.77 -4.78
N LYS A 20 21.21 6.94 -3.53
CA LYS A 20 20.68 5.84 -2.72
C LYS A 20 19.16 5.92 -2.70
N LYS A 21 18.51 4.85 -3.19
CA LYS A 21 17.06 4.70 -3.03
C LYS A 21 16.78 4.29 -1.59
N ILE A 22 16.21 5.20 -0.81
CA ILE A 22 15.70 4.91 0.54
C ILE A 22 14.22 4.56 0.37
N ILE A 23 13.85 3.32 0.65
CA ILE A 23 12.45 2.90 0.74
C ILE A 23 12.06 3.03 2.21
N VAL A 24 11.26 4.03 2.54
CA VAL A 24 10.70 4.20 3.88
C VAL A 24 9.45 3.34 3.94
N GLU A 25 9.54 2.19 4.60
CA GLU A 25 8.33 1.43 4.94
C GLU A 25 7.62 2.14 6.10
N SER A 26 6.30 2.29 5.96
CA SER A 26 5.42 2.79 7.01
C SER A 26 5.61 1.96 8.27
N ASN A 27 6.12 2.59 9.32
CA ASN A 27 6.42 1.95 10.59
C ASN A 27 5.12 1.67 11.37
N LEU A 28 4.33 0.69 10.92
CA LEU A 28 3.11 0.26 11.59
C LEU A 28 3.46 -0.45 12.91
N PRO A 29 2.81 -0.10 14.04
CA PRO A 29 2.89 -0.88 15.27
C PRO A 29 2.54 -2.35 15.04
N GLU A 30 3.17 -3.27 15.77
CA GLU A 30 2.97 -4.71 15.57
C GLU A 30 1.50 -5.14 15.75
N SER A 31 0.79 -4.50 16.68
CA SER A 31 -0.63 -4.69 16.92
C SER A 31 -1.51 -4.41 15.70
N LEU A 32 -1.06 -3.52 14.80
CA LEU A 32 -1.77 -3.11 13.59
C LEU A 32 -1.28 -3.84 12.32
N ASN A 33 -0.42 -4.84 12.45
CA ASN A 33 0.02 -5.67 11.32
C ASN A 33 -1.11 -6.26 10.46
N PRO A 34 -2.31 -6.61 10.99
CA PRO A 34 -3.40 -7.09 10.14
C PRO A 34 -3.81 -6.13 9.00
N LEU A 35 -3.55 -4.82 9.14
CA LEU A 35 -3.78 -3.84 8.08
C LEU A 35 -2.90 -4.09 6.85
N LYS A 36 -1.68 -4.64 7.03
CA LYS A 36 -0.79 -4.99 5.92
C LYS A 36 -1.37 -6.15 5.11
N ASP A 37 -1.92 -7.16 5.79
CA ASP A 37 -2.55 -8.31 5.12
C ASP A 37 -3.80 -7.88 4.36
N LEU A 38 -4.67 -7.10 5.04
CA LEU A 38 -5.88 -6.56 4.45
C LEU A 38 -5.56 -5.69 3.22
N SER A 39 -4.62 -4.74 3.32
CA SER A 39 -4.32 -3.81 2.23
C SER A 39 -3.73 -4.48 0.98
N ARG A 40 -3.03 -5.62 1.15
CA ARG A 40 -2.36 -6.35 0.06
C ARG A 40 -3.21 -7.44 -0.58
N ASN A 41 -4.47 -7.59 -0.15
CA ASN A 41 -5.40 -8.57 -0.73
C ASN A 41 -6.63 -7.87 -1.30
N LEU A 42 -6.84 -7.92 -2.61
CA LEU A 42 -7.95 -7.24 -3.31
C LEU A 42 -9.36 -7.62 -2.84
N TRP A 43 -9.51 -8.63 -1.98
CA TRP A 43 -10.77 -8.95 -1.32
C TRP A 43 -11.46 -7.75 -0.67
N TRP A 44 -10.70 -6.76 -0.16
CA TRP A 44 -11.29 -5.54 0.41
C TRP A 44 -12.12 -4.73 -0.60
N VAL A 45 -11.88 -4.88 -1.91
CA VAL A 45 -12.57 -4.09 -2.97
C VAL A 45 -14.08 -4.29 -2.92
N TRP A 46 -14.54 -5.51 -2.65
CA TRP A 46 -15.96 -5.85 -2.58
C TRP A 46 -16.44 -6.16 -1.15
N ASN A 47 -15.60 -5.93 -0.13
CA ASN A 47 -15.97 -6.14 1.26
C ASN A 47 -16.13 -4.80 2.01
N THR A 48 -17.36 -4.47 2.37
CA THR A 48 -17.68 -3.20 3.06
C THR A 48 -16.99 -3.08 4.42
N GLU A 49 -16.95 -4.15 5.22
CA GLU A 49 -16.30 -4.10 6.55
C GLU A 49 -14.80 -3.78 6.43
N ALA A 50 -14.11 -4.36 5.44
CA ALA A 50 -12.71 -4.05 5.18
C ALA A 50 -12.51 -2.60 4.72
N ARG A 51 -13.41 -2.07 3.86
CA ARG A 51 -13.36 -0.65 3.43
C ARG A 51 -13.60 0.31 4.58
N GLU A 52 -14.54 0.00 5.47
CA GLU A 52 -14.79 0.78 6.68
C GLU A 52 -13.56 0.86 7.59
N VAL A 53 -12.78 -0.22 7.70
CA VAL A 53 -11.53 -0.21 8.48
C VAL A 53 -10.57 0.84 7.92
N PHE A 54 -10.36 0.88 6.60
CA PHE A 54 -9.47 1.86 5.98
C PHE A 54 -10.01 3.29 6.10
N GLN A 55 -11.30 3.49 5.87
CA GLN A 55 -11.93 4.80 6.04
C GLN A 55 -11.85 5.32 7.50
N TYR A 56 -11.92 4.43 8.49
CA TYR A 56 -11.82 4.80 9.91
C TYR A 56 -10.42 5.30 10.29
N ILE A 57 -9.36 4.81 9.63
CA ILE A 57 -7.98 5.24 9.91
C ILE A 57 -7.87 6.75 9.72
N ASP A 58 -8.23 7.22 8.54
CA ASP A 58 -8.28 8.64 8.19
C ASP A 58 -9.17 8.81 6.94
N SER A 59 -10.34 9.41 7.11
CA SER A 59 -11.31 9.54 6.02
C SER A 59 -10.87 10.54 4.95
N GLU A 60 -10.07 11.54 5.31
CA GLU A 60 -9.60 12.57 4.37
C GLU A 60 -8.54 11.97 3.45
N ILE A 61 -7.51 11.36 4.04
CA ILE A 61 -6.44 10.68 3.28
C ILE A 61 -7.02 9.54 2.44
N TRP A 62 -8.03 8.84 2.95
CA TRP A 62 -8.69 7.75 2.23
C TRP A 62 -9.34 8.21 0.92
N GLU A 63 -9.99 9.36 0.92
CA GLU A 63 -10.55 9.96 -0.30
C GLU A 63 -9.43 10.52 -1.20
N GLU A 64 -8.44 11.22 -0.63
CA GLU A 64 -7.32 11.80 -1.39
C GLU A 64 -6.49 10.73 -2.12
N CYS A 65 -6.31 9.55 -1.53
CA CYS A 65 -5.56 8.45 -2.12
C CYS A 65 -6.39 7.59 -3.09
N ASN A 66 -7.62 8.01 -3.44
CA ASN A 66 -8.58 7.27 -4.26
C ASN A 66 -8.80 5.85 -3.74
N HIS A 67 -9.05 5.73 -2.44
CA HIS A 67 -9.38 4.46 -1.79
C HIS A 67 -8.28 3.40 -1.94
N ASN A 68 -7.01 3.83 -2.00
CA ASN A 68 -5.85 2.92 -2.07
C ASN A 68 -5.29 2.67 -0.66
N PRO A 69 -5.52 1.48 -0.07
CA PRO A 69 -5.14 1.22 1.31
C PRO A 69 -3.62 1.17 1.51
N ILE A 70 -2.85 0.84 0.47
CA ILE A 70 -1.39 0.84 0.58
C ILE A 70 -0.87 2.28 0.69
N VAL A 71 -1.40 3.20 -0.10
CA VAL A 71 -1.02 4.63 -0.05
C VAL A 71 -1.51 5.26 1.25
N LEU A 72 -2.75 4.96 1.67
CA LEU A 72 -3.28 5.39 2.98
C LEU A 72 -2.30 5.04 4.12
N LEU A 73 -1.83 3.79 4.19
CA LEU A 73 -0.92 3.35 5.24
C LEU A 73 0.48 4.01 5.18
N GLN A 74 0.87 4.56 4.03
CA GLN A 74 2.12 5.30 3.84
C GLN A 74 2.00 6.77 4.23
N GLU A 75 0.86 7.39 3.95
CA GLU A 75 0.62 8.83 4.21
C GLU A 75 0.18 9.11 5.66
N VAL A 76 -0.50 8.16 6.30
CA VAL A 76 -0.97 8.32 7.69
C VAL A 76 0.22 8.41 8.66
N SER A 77 0.19 9.44 9.51
CA SER A 77 1.26 9.67 10.48
C SER A 77 1.38 8.55 11.52
N TYR A 78 2.61 8.28 11.97
CA TYR A 78 2.86 7.31 13.05
C TYR A 78 2.06 7.63 14.33
N LYS A 79 1.91 8.91 14.66
CA LYS A 79 1.13 9.36 15.82
C LYS A 79 -0.33 8.90 15.73
N ARG A 80 -0.93 8.90 14.54
CA ARG A 80 -2.29 8.40 14.32
C ARG A 80 -2.36 6.90 14.55
N PHE A 81 -1.39 6.11 14.08
CA PHE A 81 -1.35 4.67 14.36
C PHE A 81 -1.26 4.37 15.86
N VAL A 82 -0.47 5.12 16.63
CA VAL A 82 -0.40 4.96 18.10
C VAL A 82 -1.72 5.29 18.80
N GLN A 83 -2.53 6.20 18.23
CA GLN A 83 -3.89 6.46 18.74
C GLN A 83 -4.83 5.29 18.43
N LEU A 84 -4.79 4.80 17.19
CA LEU A 84 -5.63 3.68 16.72
C LEU A 84 -5.34 2.38 17.46
N GLU A 85 -4.08 2.13 17.82
CA GLU A 85 -3.70 0.99 18.68
C GLU A 85 -4.43 0.98 20.03
N LYS A 86 -4.82 2.16 20.54
CA LYS A 86 -5.53 2.32 21.82
C LYS A 86 -7.04 2.45 21.65
N ASP A 87 -7.53 2.49 20.42
CA ASP A 87 -8.96 2.56 20.11
C ASP A 87 -9.53 1.14 20.00
N GLU A 88 -10.18 0.68 21.06
CA GLU A 88 -10.76 -0.66 21.13
C GLU A 88 -11.80 -0.92 20.04
N GLN A 89 -12.55 0.11 19.63
CA GLN A 89 -13.55 0.00 18.57
C GLN A 89 -12.87 -0.24 17.21
N PHE A 90 -11.81 0.53 16.92
CA PHE A 90 -11.02 0.33 15.71
C PHE A 90 -10.35 -1.05 15.68
N VAL A 91 -9.68 -1.44 16.77
CA VAL A 91 -8.98 -2.73 16.87
C VAL A 91 -9.97 -3.88 16.68
N SER A 92 -11.15 -3.80 17.28
CA SER A 92 -12.21 -4.80 17.10
C SER A 92 -12.65 -4.92 15.63
N LYS A 93 -12.90 -3.78 14.96
CA LYS A 93 -13.25 -3.75 13.52
C LYS A 93 -12.14 -4.35 12.64
N MET A 94 -10.88 -4.00 12.90
CA MET A 94 -9.73 -4.53 12.17
C MET A 94 -9.61 -6.05 12.32
N ILE A 95 -9.70 -6.56 13.55
CA ILE A 95 -9.63 -8.01 13.83
C ILE A 95 -10.80 -8.74 13.16
N ARG A 96 -12.00 -8.17 13.22
CA ARG A 96 -13.18 -8.73 12.55
C ARG A 96 -12.99 -8.83 11.04
N ALA A 97 -12.51 -7.77 10.40
CA ALA A 97 -12.23 -7.77 8.96
C ALA A 97 -11.16 -8.80 8.59
N LYS A 98 -10.10 -8.92 9.41
CA LYS A 98 -9.05 -9.93 9.21
C LYS A 98 -9.59 -11.35 9.33
N TYR A 99 -10.43 -11.61 10.34
CA TYR A 99 -11.09 -12.90 10.51
C TYR A 99 -11.95 -13.27 9.30
N LEU A 100 -12.74 -12.32 8.78
CA LEU A 100 -13.56 -12.53 7.58
C LEU A 100 -12.72 -12.86 6.34
N LEU A 101 -11.57 -12.19 6.17
CA LEU A 101 -10.63 -12.53 5.11
C LEU A 101 -10.09 -13.96 5.27
N ASP A 102 -9.69 -14.34 6.48
CA ASP A 102 -9.14 -15.67 6.75
C ASP A 102 -10.18 -16.77 6.53
N GLU A 103 -11.42 -16.54 6.96
CA GLU A 103 -12.57 -17.42 6.72
C GLU A 103 -12.82 -17.58 5.21
N TYR A 104 -12.87 -16.46 4.47
CA TYR A 104 -13.03 -16.46 3.02
C TYR A 104 -11.94 -17.26 2.32
N LEU A 105 -10.68 -17.10 2.71
CA LEU A 105 -9.56 -17.84 2.12
C LEU A 105 -9.54 -19.31 2.53
N ALA A 106 -9.99 -19.65 3.74
CA ALA A 106 -10.07 -21.02 4.21
C ALA A 106 -11.11 -21.82 3.43
N ASP A 107 -12.29 -21.25 3.19
CA ASP A 107 -13.36 -21.87 2.37
C ASP A 107 -12.88 -22.21 0.95
N ARG A 108 -11.99 -21.38 0.38
CA ARG A 108 -11.48 -21.56 -1.00
C ARG A 108 -10.33 -22.56 -1.13
N LYS A 109 -9.87 -23.20 -0.04
CA LYS A 109 -8.81 -24.22 -0.10
C LYS A 109 -9.31 -25.59 -0.57
N GLN A 110 -10.58 -25.89 -0.35
CA GLN A 110 -11.19 -27.16 -0.74
C GLN A 110 -12.37 -26.88 -1.67
N LEU A 111 -12.07 -26.76 -2.97
CA LEU A 111 -13.08 -26.56 -3.99
C LEU A 111 -13.55 -27.91 -4.51
N GLU A 112 -14.85 -28.18 -4.39
CA GLU A 112 -15.49 -29.34 -5.01
C GLU A 112 -16.06 -28.98 -6.39
N GLY A 113 -16.02 -29.93 -7.33
CA GLY A 113 -16.57 -29.75 -8.67
C GLY A 113 -15.56 -29.29 -9.73
N PRO A 114 -16.05 -28.93 -10.94
CA PRO A 114 -15.19 -28.57 -12.05
C PRO A 114 -14.47 -27.23 -11.81
N GLN A 115 -13.17 -27.20 -12.08
CA GLN A 115 -12.34 -26.01 -11.95
C GLN A 115 -12.39 -25.19 -13.25
N ILE A 116 -12.74 -23.92 -13.15
CA ILE A 116 -12.84 -22.99 -14.28
C ILE A 116 -11.83 -21.87 -14.08
N ALA A 117 -11.06 -21.56 -15.13
CA ALA A 117 -10.14 -20.43 -15.15
C ALA A 117 -10.64 -19.37 -16.15
N TYR A 118 -10.84 -18.14 -15.67
CA TYR A 118 -11.18 -16.99 -16.50
C TYR A 118 -9.91 -16.23 -16.87
N PHE A 119 -9.70 -16.02 -18.16
CA PHE A 119 -8.59 -15.24 -18.69
C PHE A 119 -9.15 -14.00 -19.38
N SER A 120 -8.68 -12.83 -18.97
CA SER A 120 -8.96 -11.56 -19.61
C SER A 120 -7.66 -10.77 -19.73
N MET A 121 -7.59 -9.90 -20.74
CA MET A 121 -6.49 -8.95 -20.89
C MET A 121 -6.61 -7.78 -19.90
N GLU A 122 -7.82 -7.48 -19.42
CA GLU A 122 -8.11 -6.38 -18.50
C GLU A 122 -9.21 -6.80 -17.50
N TYR A 123 -9.14 -6.33 -16.24
CA TYR A 123 -10.14 -6.63 -15.22
C TYR A 123 -10.50 -5.39 -14.39
N GLY A 124 -11.77 -5.00 -14.46
CA GLY A 124 -12.44 -3.85 -13.81
C GLY A 124 -12.47 -3.82 -12.28
N LEU A 125 -11.43 -4.27 -11.56
CA LEU A 125 -11.55 -4.52 -10.11
C LEU A 125 -11.58 -3.24 -9.27
N HIS A 126 -10.52 -2.41 -9.35
CA HIS A 126 -10.42 -1.17 -8.57
C HIS A 126 -9.47 -0.17 -9.23
N ASP A 127 -9.73 1.13 -9.05
CA ASP A 127 -8.98 2.25 -9.67
C ASP A 127 -7.49 2.31 -9.28
N SER A 128 -7.15 1.64 -8.17
CA SER A 128 -5.78 1.49 -7.68
C SER A 128 -4.95 0.54 -8.54
N LEU A 129 -5.57 -0.33 -9.34
CA LEU A 129 -4.88 -1.24 -10.25
C LEU A 129 -4.75 -0.60 -11.63
N LYS A 130 -3.52 -0.28 -12.03
CA LYS A 130 -3.21 0.25 -13.36
C LYS A 130 -3.02 -0.87 -14.38
N ILE A 131 -4.02 -1.75 -14.50
CA ILE A 131 -4.01 -2.92 -15.39
C ILE A 131 -4.95 -2.78 -16.60
N PHE A 132 -5.38 -1.55 -16.89
CA PHE A 132 -6.23 -1.21 -18.03
C PHE A 132 -5.41 -0.45 -19.06
N SER A 133 -5.51 -0.85 -20.32
CA SER A 133 -4.75 -0.29 -21.45
C SER A 133 -5.63 0.46 -22.46
N GLY A 134 -6.96 0.40 -22.33
CA GLY A 134 -7.91 1.04 -23.25
C GLY A 134 -8.48 2.37 -22.76
N GLY A 135 -8.47 3.42 -23.60
CA GLY A 135 -9.11 4.72 -23.35
C GLY A 135 -10.65 4.73 -23.33
N LEU A 136 -11.28 3.57 -23.13
CA LEU A 136 -12.74 3.35 -23.17
C LEU A 136 -13.38 3.17 -21.79
N GLY A 137 -12.59 3.27 -20.71
CA GLY A 137 -13.09 3.14 -19.34
C GLY A 137 -13.29 1.69 -18.89
N ILE A 138 -13.58 1.52 -17.60
CA ILE A 138 -13.56 0.28 -16.78
C ILE A 138 -14.52 -0.85 -17.23
N LEU A 139 -15.21 -0.73 -18.36
CA LEU A 139 -16.40 -1.54 -18.69
C LEU A 139 -16.14 -2.82 -19.50
N ALA A 140 -14.90 -3.29 -19.64
CA ALA A 140 -14.62 -4.60 -20.22
C ALA A 140 -14.51 -5.64 -19.09
N GLY A 141 -15.63 -6.25 -18.72
CA GLY A 141 -15.71 -7.31 -17.71
C GLY A 141 -17.12 -7.88 -17.58
#